data_AF-A0A3D9BEL7-F1
#
_entry.id   AF-A0A3D9BEL7-F1
#
_cell.length_a   1.000
_cell.length_b   1.000
_cell.length_c   1.000
_cell.angle_alpha   90.00
_cell.angle_beta   90.00
_cell.angle_gamma   90.00
#
_symmetry.space_group_name_H-M   'P 1'
#
loop_
_entity.id
_entity.type
_entity.pdbx_description
1 polymer ?
#
loop_
_entity_poly.entity_id
_entity_poly.type
_entity_poly.pdbx_seq_one_letter_code
_entity_poly.pdbx_strand_id
1 'polypeptide(L)'
;MESIRFTVNFYLTIYLRIIKKTNLFLFSLFICPIFFLAQTNKDFEILRDKAFQKLYENPEECIRYTQSLLLSEKEKDNRIILQKIISQAYTLEGNYVQAISIYNQKEDENKTESQDVIYFVRLFDNYNLADIYQNLQLYSQSQKIIDQVLNDQKLLKTTDPKKRSVIAKLFQLQAINAAISKNYKQAIKSLKQSDQYLDINTKEARFLKHENVLFLSNFLMRLNRQDEAQQLLEKIIPEIETQDKSPFLLAYAYQNLSKYYFQKKDYIIATEKLKIGFGKIENLPYNGMKLIFYDLFSKNYLALKNDEKYLYYNNLYSSTKKTLETNRKEGIQYSIKLLENQHRENYTYKDQLHKSSLKSLVQIFILLILGLFIFWFYQFKTNKNLKKQILFFQKLEQQDSVSIRERKTNENKNVKEQNQEKEIANNSKERDLKILKNIEEWEKTLGFLNKNMSLTVFSQQIGINKQYLSEFINSNKEKNFNAYINELRINHIANLLKNDPSYLNYKVSYLAEYAGFSSHGAFSNVFKSITGMSPNTYIQQIIKSKSQ
;
A
#
# COMPACT_ATOMS: atom_id res chain seq x y z
N MET A 1 56.40 46.98 11.38
CA MET A 1 55.00 46.73 11.82
C MET A 1 53.93 47.43 10.95
N GLU A 2 54.31 48.20 9.91
CA GLU A 2 53.34 48.96 9.09
C GLU A 2 52.85 48.24 7.82
N SER A 3 53.60 47.28 7.25
CA SER A 3 53.14 46.57 6.03
C SER A 3 52.04 45.54 6.29
N ILE A 4 51.92 44.99 7.50
CA ILE A 4 50.89 43.99 7.85
C ILE A 4 49.53 44.67 8.14
N ARG A 5 49.52 45.90 8.66
CA ARG A 5 48.28 46.65 8.94
C ARG A 5 47.55 47.09 7.66
N PHE A 6 48.28 47.41 6.59
CA PHE A 6 47.68 47.86 5.33
C PHE A 6 47.00 46.71 4.58
N THR A 7 47.62 45.53 4.54
CA THR A 7 47.06 44.34 3.89
C THR A 7 45.81 43.85 4.61
N VAL A 8 45.82 43.81 5.95
CA VAL A 8 44.65 43.36 6.73
C VAL A 8 43.47 44.32 6.58
N ASN A 9 43.68 45.65 6.61
CA ASN A 9 42.59 46.61 6.39
C ASN A 9 42.05 46.62 4.96
N PHE A 10 42.89 46.36 3.96
CA PHE A 10 42.46 46.26 2.56
C PHE A 10 41.55 45.03 2.35
N TYR A 11 41.94 43.88 2.89
CA TYR A 11 41.10 42.67 2.84
C TYR A 11 39.84 42.79 3.69
N LEU A 12 39.89 43.42 4.88
CA LEU A 12 38.69 43.65 5.70
C LEU A 12 37.68 44.59 5.01
N THR A 13 38.17 45.61 4.32
CA THR A 13 37.31 46.57 3.59
C THR A 13 36.68 45.93 2.36
N ILE A 14 37.41 45.07 1.63
CA ILE A 14 36.87 44.28 0.52
C ILE A 14 35.85 43.25 1.03
N TYR A 15 36.15 42.56 2.13
CA TYR A 15 35.27 41.57 2.75
C TYR A 15 33.95 42.20 3.25
N LEU A 16 34.01 43.37 3.89
CA LEU A 16 32.83 44.13 4.33
C LEU A 16 32.01 44.71 3.15
N ARG A 17 32.66 45.07 2.02
CA ARG A 17 31.98 45.51 0.79
C ARG A 17 31.27 44.35 0.09
N ILE A 18 31.88 43.15 0.08
CA ILE A 18 31.29 41.94 -0.49
C ILE A 18 30.08 41.50 0.33
N ILE A 19 30.13 41.54 1.67
CA ILE A 19 28.99 41.18 2.54
C ILE A 19 27.80 42.14 2.37
N LYS A 20 28.02 43.46 2.22
CA LYS A 20 26.92 44.41 1.94
C LYS A 20 26.28 44.22 0.56
N LYS A 21 27.07 43.86 -0.47
CA LYS A 21 26.55 43.62 -1.84
C LYS A 21 25.88 42.26 -1.98
N THR A 22 26.41 41.22 -1.31
CA THR A 22 25.80 39.88 -1.27
C THR A 22 24.54 39.86 -0.44
N ASN A 23 24.45 40.61 0.66
CA ASN A 23 23.18 40.74 1.40
C ASN A 23 22.10 41.45 0.59
N LEU A 24 22.42 42.46 -0.23
CA LEU A 24 21.43 43.11 -1.09
C LEU A 24 20.96 42.20 -2.24
N PHE A 25 21.88 41.40 -2.80
CA PHE A 25 21.60 40.46 -3.89
C PHE A 25 20.85 39.19 -3.39
N LEU A 26 21.18 38.71 -2.18
CA LEU A 26 20.43 37.67 -1.48
C LEU A 26 19.04 38.18 -1.07
N PHE A 27 18.92 39.44 -0.61
CA PHE A 27 17.62 40.05 -0.35
C PHE A 27 16.77 40.15 -1.63
N SER A 28 17.36 40.50 -2.78
CA SER A 28 16.62 40.48 -4.07
C SER A 28 16.24 39.07 -4.52
N LEU A 29 17.06 38.06 -4.21
CA LEU A 29 16.76 36.65 -4.51
C LEU A 29 15.66 36.07 -3.61
N PHE A 30 15.48 36.57 -2.39
CA PHE A 30 14.38 36.20 -1.51
C PHE A 30 13.08 36.99 -1.79
N ILE A 31 13.18 38.19 -2.36
CA ILE A 31 12.03 39.02 -2.69
C ILE A 31 11.43 38.68 -4.07
N CYS A 32 12.24 38.32 -5.06
CA CYS A 32 11.78 37.92 -6.40
C CYS A 32 10.71 36.80 -6.38
N PRO A 33 10.88 35.67 -5.68
CA PRO A 33 9.87 34.61 -5.68
C PRO A 33 8.56 35.06 -5.03
N ILE A 34 8.61 35.97 -4.04
CA ILE A 34 7.40 36.50 -3.39
C ILE A 34 6.62 37.40 -4.36
N PHE A 35 7.30 38.21 -5.17
CA PHE A 35 6.63 39.02 -6.19
C PHE A 35 6.05 38.17 -7.33
N PHE A 36 6.77 37.14 -7.79
CA PHE A 36 6.25 36.23 -8.81
C PHE A 36 5.02 35.44 -8.31
N LEU A 37 5.04 34.87 -7.10
CA LEU A 37 3.87 34.16 -6.53
C LEU A 37 2.67 35.09 -6.28
N ALA A 38 2.92 36.32 -5.83
CA ALA A 38 1.84 37.29 -5.62
C ALA A 38 1.20 37.73 -6.95
N GLN A 39 2.00 37.82 -8.02
CA GLN A 39 1.53 38.17 -9.36
C GLN A 39 0.71 37.02 -9.98
N THR A 40 1.19 35.77 -9.91
CA THR A 40 0.44 34.61 -10.44
C THR A 40 -0.89 34.38 -9.73
N ASN A 41 -0.95 34.57 -8.41
CA ASN A 41 -2.22 34.48 -7.67
C ASN A 41 -3.22 35.56 -8.09
N LYS A 42 -2.77 36.82 -8.29
CA LYS A 42 -3.64 37.88 -8.80
C LYS A 42 -4.15 37.59 -10.20
N ASP A 43 -3.33 37.01 -11.06
CA ASP A 43 -3.72 36.65 -12.43
C ASP A 43 -4.80 35.56 -12.42
N PHE A 44 -4.66 34.53 -11.58
CA PHE A 44 -5.70 33.50 -11.42
C PHE A 44 -7.03 34.08 -10.92
N GLU A 45 -7.02 34.93 -9.90
CA GLU A 45 -8.24 35.53 -9.33
C GLU A 45 -9.03 36.31 -10.39
N ILE A 46 -8.34 37.05 -11.28
CA ILE A 46 -8.98 37.78 -12.39
C ILE A 46 -9.62 36.82 -13.40
N LEU A 47 -8.91 35.75 -13.77
CA LEU A 47 -9.40 34.74 -14.71
C LEU A 47 -10.60 33.98 -14.12
N ARG A 48 -10.54 33.62 -12.83
CA ARG A 48 -11.63 33.01 -12.08
C ARG A 48 -12.86 33.93 -12.02
N ASP A 49 -12.68 35.20 -11.69
CA ASP A 49 -13.78 36.17 -11.65
C ASP A 49 -14.45 36.35 -13.02
N LYS A 50 -13.67 36.28 -14.11
CA LYS A 50 -14.22 36.27 -15.48
C LYS A 50 -14.96 34.97 -15.79
N ALA A 51 -14.50 33.82 -15.31
CA ALA A 51 -15.20 32.54 -15.46
C ALA A 51 -16.55 32.56 -14.72
N PHE A 52 -16.57 33.09 -13.48
CA PHE A 52 -17.81 33.32 -12.74
C PHE A 52 -18.76 34.28 -13.45
N GLN A 53 -18.27 35.41 -13.95
CA GLN A 53 -19.12 36.33 -14.73
C GLN A 53 -19.79 35.60 -15.91
N LYS A 54 -19.02 34.78 -16.65
CA LYS A 54 -19.55 34.00 -17.77
C LYS A 54 -20.60 32.99 -17.36
N LEU A 55 -20.50 32.39 -16.16
CA LEU A 55 -21.50 31.45 -15.65
C LEU A 55 -22.90 32.06 -15.63
N TYR A 56 -22.98 33.35 -15.28
CA TYR A 56 -24.21 34.11 -15.17
C TYR A 56 -24.63 34.84 -16.46
N GLU A 57 -23.73 34.89 -17.46
CA GLU A 57 -23.98 35.42 -18.81
C GLU A 57 -24.45 34.31 -19.74
N ASN A 58 -23.65 33.25 -19.91
CA ASN A 58 -23.91 32.12 -20.78
C ASN A 58 -23.15 30.86 -20.31
N PRO A 59 -23.84 29.80 -19.87
CA PRO A 59 -23.22 28.55 -19.40
C PRO A 59 -22.30 27.90 -20.44
N GLU A 60 -22.66 27.87 -21.73
CA GLU A 60 -21.85 27.26 -22.78
C GLU A 60 -20.51 28.00 -22.96
N GLU A 61 -20.57 29.34 -22.93
CA GLU A 61 -19.37 30.16 -23.01
C GLU A 61 -18.51 30.03 -21.75
N CYS A 62 -19.14 29.92 -20.58
CA CYS A 62 -18.48 29.64 -19.32
C CYS A 62 -17.71 28.32 -19.38
N ILE A 63 -18.34 27.24 -19.88
CA ILE A 63 -17.70 25.93 -20.02
C ILE A 63 -16.48 26.04 -20.93
N ARG A 64 -16.64 26.59 -22.14
CA ARG A 64 -15.54 26.73 -23.11
C ARG A 64 -14.38 27.55 -22.56
N TYR A 65 -14.67 28.70 -21.96
CA TYR A 65 -13.67 29.57 -21.37
C TYR A 65 -12.93 28.87 -20.22
N THR A 66 -13.66 28.29 -19.29
CA THR A 66 -13.10 27.70 -18.06
C THR A 66 -12.33 26.40 -18.35
N GLN A 67 -12.78 25.59 -19.33
CA GLN A 67 -12.04 24.43 -19.81
C GLN A 67 -10.66 24.82 -20.37
N SER A 68 -10.58 25.92 -21.12
CA SER A 68 -9.30 26.42 -21.64
C SER A 68 -8.33 26.81 -20.53
N LEU A 69 -8.83 27.41 -19.44
CA LEU A 69 -8.03 27.76 -18.26
C LEU A 69 -7.54 26.50 -17.54
N LEU A 70 -8.42 25.50 -17.38
CA LEU A 70 -8.13 24.26 -16.67
C LEU A 70 -7.02 23.44 -17.34
N LEU A 71 -6.86 23.53 -18.66
CA LEU A 71 -5.79 22.86 -19.39
C LEU A 71 -4.40 23.42 -19.05
N SER A 72 -4.30 24.72 -18.74
CA SER A 72 -3.03 25.37 -18.40
C SER A 72 -2.74 25.47 -16.90
N GLU A 73 -3.75 25.31 -16.05
CA GLU A 73 -3.63 25.46 -14.60
C GLU A 73 -2.94 24.25 -13.95
N LYS A 74 -1.95 24.50 -13.08
CA LYS A 74 -1.16 23.46 -12.40
C LYS A 74 -1.49 23.34 -10.92
N GLU A 75 -1.92 24.43 -10.29
CA GLU A 75 -2.20 24.46 -8.86
C GLU A 75 -3.53 23.77 -8.55
N LYS A 76 -3.48 22.76 -7.67
CA LYS A 76 -4.61 21.88 -7.38
C LYS A 76 -5.83 22.62 -6.84
N ASP A 77 -5.62 23.54 -5.89
CA ASP A 77 -6.69 24.34 -5.30
C ASP A 77 -7.37 25.25 -6.33
N ASN A 78 -6.63 25.74 -7.33
CA ASN A 78 -7.16 26.51 -8.44
C ASN A 78 -7.94 25.62 -9.43
N ARG A 79 -7.41 24.44 -9.75
CA ARG A 79 -8.06 23.49 -10.68
C ARG A 79 -9.43 23.03 -10.16
N ILE A 80 -9.55 22.66 -8.88
CA ILE A 80 -10.84 22.27 -8.29
C ILE A 80 -11.88 23.39 -8.37
N ILE A 81 -11.46 24.66 -8.23
CA ILE A 81 -12.35 25.83 -8.37
C ILE A 81 -12.84 25.94 -9.81
N LEU A 82 -11.97 25.80 -10.80
CA LEU A 82 -12.34 25.84 -12.22
C LEU A 82 -13.27 24.67 -12.60
N GLN A 83 -12.98 23.45 -12.13
CA GLN A 83 -13.86 22.29 -12.30
C GLN A 83 -15.25 22.56 -11.70
N LYS A 84 -15.31 23.21 -10.53
CA LYS A 84 -16.59 23.58 -9.92
C LYS A 84 -17.38 24.59 -10.76
N ILE A 85 -16.73 25.60 -11.32
CA ILE A 85 -17.40 26.58 -12.19
C ILE A 85 -18.01 25.88 -13.42
N ILE A 86 -17.25 24.96 -14.05
CA ILE A 86 -17.76 24.13 -15.16
C ILE A 86 -18.94 23.26 -14.71
N SER A 87 -18.83 22.64 -13.53
CA SER A 87 -19.91 21.83 -12.94
C SER A 87 -21.19 22.65 -12.71
N GLN A 88 -21.07 23.89 -12.24
CA GLN A 88 -22.21 24.81 -12.10
C GLN A 88 -22.83 25.16 -13.45
N ALA A 89 -22.01 25.40 -14.48
CA ALA A 89 -22.52 25.70 -15.81
C ALA A 89 -23.35 24.53 -16.38
N TYR A 90 -22.82 23.30 -16.31
CA TYR A 90 -23.59 22.11 -16.69
C TYR A 90 -24.86 21.92 -15.85
N THR A 91 -24.83 22.26 -14.56
CA THR A 91 -26.02 22.22 -13.71
C THR A 91 -27.08 23.22 -14.16
N LEU A 92 -26.69 24.44 -14.53
CA LEU A 92 -27.59 25.46 -15.08
C LEU A 92 -28.22 25.02 -16.40
N GLU A 93 -27.48 24.24 -17.20
CA GLU A 93 -27.98 23.56 -18.40
C GLU A 93 -28.93 22.39 -18.12
N GLY A 94 -28.95 21.86 -16.88
CA GLY A 94 -29.65 20.63 -16.54
C GLY A 94 -28.91 19.35 -16.97
N ASN A 95 -27.61 19.46 -17.27
CA ASN A 95 -26.70 18.39 -17.67
C ASN A 95 -26.00 17.79 -16.44
N TYR A 96 -26.76 17.12 -15.58
CA TYR A 96 -26.28 16.69 -14.26
C TYR A 96 -25.17 15.63 -14.31
N VAL A 97 -25.18 14.72 -15.28
CA VAL A 97 -24.11 13.70 -15.42
C VAL A 97 -22.76 14.37 -15.69
N GLN A 98 -22.73 15.33 -16.61
CA GLN A 98 -21.53 16.10 -16.94
C GLN A 98 -21.06 16.96 -15.75
N ALA A 99 -22.02 17.59 -15.04
CA ALA A 99 -21.72 18.36 -13.84
C ALA A 99 -20.99 17.51 -12.78
N ILE A 100 -21.42 16.26 -12.60
CA ILE A 100 -20.81 15.32 -11.65
C ILE A 100 -19.50 14.76 -12.20
N SER A 101 -19.42 14.45 -13.49
CA SER A 101 -18.25 13.82 -14.10
C SER A 101 -17.02 14.73 -14.08
N ILE A 102 -17.20 16.02 -14.36
CA ILE A 102 -16.10 17.00 -14.34
C ILE A 102 -15.49 17.10 -12.95
N TYR A 103 -16.33 17.10 -11.91
CA TYR A 103 -15.88 17.18 -10.53
C TYR A 103 -15.16 15.89 -10.07
N ASN A 104 -15.57 14.72 -10.55
CA ASN A 104 -14.96 13.44 -10.16
C ASN A 104 -13.68 13.10 -10.94
N GLN A 105 -13.12 14.04 -11.70
CA GLN A 105 -11.81 13.86 -12.31
C GLN A 105 -10.76 13.88 -11.19
N LYS A 106 -10.23 12.69 -10.86
CA LYS A 106 -9.19 12.54 -9.84
C LYS A 106 -7.98 13.40 -10.21
N GLU A 107 -7.59 14.28 -9.31
CA GLU A 107 -6.28 14.94 -9.37
C GLU A 107 -5.29 14.07 -8.60
N ASP A 108 -4.17 13.74 -9.22
CA ASP A 108 -3.14 12.92 -8.58
C ASP A 108 -2.67 13.57 -7.27
N GLU A 109 -2.65 12.79 -6.18
CA GLU A 109 -2.13 13.27 -4.90
C GLU A 109 -0.62 13.47 -5.01
N ASN A 110 -0.20 14.73 -5.17
CA ASN A 110 1.20 15.09 -5.08
C ASN A 110 1.62 15.09 -3.61
N LYS A 111 2.61 14.26 -3.26
CA LYS A 111 3.14 14.11 -1.90
C LYS A 111 3.77 15.38 -1.29
N THR A 112 3.83 16.47 -2.05
CA THR A 112 4.46 17.75 -1.68
C THR A 112 3.47 18.85 -1.32
N GLU A 113 2.16 18.59 -1.31
CA GLU A 113 1.14 19.60 -0.96
C GLU A 113 1.23 20.03 0.52
N SER A 114 1.01 21.32 0.78
CA SER A 114 0.95 21.84 2.15
C SER A 114 -0.34 21.36 2.85
N GLN A 115 -0.29 21.24 4.18
CA GLN A 115 -1.47 20.86 4.98
C GLN A 115 -2.64 21.83 4.81
N ASP A 116 -2.37 23.12 4.59
CA ASP A 116 -3.41 24.13 4.33
C ASP A 116 -4.12 23.92 2.99
N VAL A 117 -3.38 23.56 1.94
CA VAL A 117 -3.96 23.24 0.62
C VAL A 117 -4.83 21.99 0.73
N ILE A 118 -4.33 20.93 1.36
CA ILE A 118 -5.08 19.69 1.58
C ILE A 118 -6.39 19.96 2.34
N TYR A 119 -6.32 20.79 3.39
CA TYR A 119 -7.52 21.18 4.14
C TYR A 119 -8.50 21.98 3.30
N PHE A 120 -8.04 22.97 2.52
CA PHE A 120 -8.89 23.75 1.63
C PHE A 120 -9.57 22.88 0.58
N VAL A 121 -8.81 21.98 -0.08
CA VAL A 121 -9.34 21.04 -1.08
C VAL A 121 -10.47 20.21 -0.46
N ARG A 122 -10.25 19.61 0.72
CA ARG A 122 -11.28 18.83 1.43
C ARG A 122 -12.51 19.68 1.80
N LEU A 123 -12.31 20.91 2.26
CA LEU A 123 -13.41 21.82 2.59
C LEU A 123 -14.24 22.16 1.33
N PHE A 124 -13.55 22.47 0.23
CA PHE A 124 -14.16 22.81 -1.05
C PHE A 124 -14.90 21.61 -1.66
N ASP A 125 -14.33 20.40 -1.54
CA ASP A 125 -14.96 19.14 -1.96
C ASP A 125 -16.27 18.88 -1.23
N ASN A 126 -16.29 19.06 0.10
CA ASN A 126 -17.52 18.92 0.87
C ASN A 126 -18.59 19.91 0.41
N TYR A 127 -18.22 21.16 0.18
CA TYR A 127 -19.13 22.16 -0.37
C TYR A 127 -19.67 21.73 -1.75
N ASN A 128 -18.79 21.29 -2.65
CA ASN A 128 -19.17 20.88 -3.99
C ASN A 128 -20.14 19.70 -3.97
N LEU A 129 -19.86 18.69 -3.14
CA LEU A 129 -20.72 17.53 -2.99
C LEU A 129 -22.10 17.92 -2.41
N ALA A 130 -22.13 18.82 -1.43
CA ALA A 130 -23.39 19.33 -0.87
C ALA A 130 -24.20 20.10 -1.93
N ASP A 131 -23.55 20.89 -2.77
CA ASP A 131 -24.20 21.62 -3.86
C ASP A 131 -24.74 20.66 -4.95
N ILE A 132 -23.95 19.66 -5.35
CA ILE A 132 -24.41 18.62 -6.30
C ILE A 132 -25.66 17.93 -5.74
N TYR A 133 -25.65 17.51 -4.47
CA TYR A 133 -26.83 16.92 -3.85
C TYR A 133 -28.02 17.87 -3.83
N GLN A 134 -27.81 19.17 -3.61
CA GLN A 134 -28.87 20.18 -3.71
C GLN A 134 -29.51 20.19 -5.09
N ASN A 135 -28.69 20.19 -6.13
CA ASN A 135 -29.11 20.23 -7.54
C ASN A 135 -29.81 18.94 -7.99
N LEU A 136 -29.44 17.81 -7.38
CA LEU A 136 -30.12 16.52 -7.53
C LEU A 136 -31.34 16.36 -6.61
N GLN A 137 -31.74 17.41 -5.88
CA GLN A 137 -32.86 17.39 -4.91
C GLN A 137 -32.68 16.39 -3.75
N LEU A 138 -31.43 16.00 -3.47
CA LEU A 138 -31.02 15.16 -2.35
C LEU A 138 -30.71 16.02 -1.11
N TYR A 139 -31.72 16.81 -0.71
CA TYR A 139 -31.58 17.85 0.30
C TYR A 139 -31.11 17.33 1.66
N SER A 140 -31.54 16.14 2.06
CA SER A 140 -31.13 15.54 3.34
C SER A 140 -29.64 15.18 3.37
N GLN A 141 -29.08 14.78 2.22
CA GLN A 141 -27.69 14.41 2.05
C GLN A 141 -26.82 15.67 2.01
N SER A 142 -27.28 16.70 1.30
CA SER A 142 -26.66 18.04 1.31
C SER A 142 -26.59 18.60 2.75
N GLN A 143 -27.71 18.57 3.47
CA GLN A 143 -27.82 19.07 4.83
C GLN A 143 -26.83 18.38 5.79
N LYS A 144 -26.68 17.05 5.70
CA LYS A 144 -25.73 16.29 6.55
C LYS A 144 -24.29 16.78 6.38
N ILE A 145 -23.86 17.04 5.14
CA ILE A 145 -22.51 17.54 4.85
C ILE A 145 -22.36 18.96 5.39
N ILE A 146 -23.33 19.82 5.12
CA ILE A 146 -23.32 21.22 5.56
C ILE A 146 -23.21 21.30 7.09
N ASP A 147 -24.02 20.53 7.82
CA ASP A 147 -23.99 20.51 9.29
C ASP A 147 -22.67 19.98 9.83
N GLN A 148 -22.11 18.93 9.21
CA GLN A 148 -20.80 18.41 9.61
C GLN A 148 -19.70 19.46 9.45
N VAL A 149 -19.68 20.21 8.33
CA VAL A 149 -18.65 21.22 8.06
C VAL A 149 -18.84 22.46 8.95
N LEU A 150 -20.06 22.97 9.07
CA LEU A 150 -20.34 24.20 9.83
C LEU A 150 -20.31 24.02 11.36
N ASN A 151 -20.20 22.78 11.85
CA ASN A 151 -19.94 22.51 13.27
C ASN A 151 -18.49 22.81 13.72
N ASP A 152 -17.56 22.98 12.78
CA ASP A 152 -16.17 23.33 13.10
C ASP A 152 -16.02 24.81 13.51
N GLN A 153 -15.98 25.05 14.82
CA GLN A 153 -15.80 26.40 15.39
C GLN A 153 -14.47 27.07 15.05
N LYS A 154 -13.42 26.29 14.71
CA LYS A 154 -12.13 26.87 14.28
C LYS A 154 -12.25 27.39 12.86
N LEU A 155 -12.90 26.63 11.97
CA LEU A 155 -13.19 27.05 10.60
C LEU A 155 -13.98 28.36 10.58
N LEU A 156 -15.02 28.48 11.40
CA LEU A 156 -15.87 29.68 11.44
C LEU A 156 -15.14 30.97 11.86
N LYS A 157 -13.97 30.85 12.51
CA LYS A 157 -13.13 31.99 12.93
C LYS A 157 -12.04 32.35 11.92
N THR A 158 -12.00 31.68 10.78
CA THR A 158 -10.94 31.90 9.78
C THR A 158 -10.98 33.31 9.16
N THR A 159 -9.79 33.85 8.91
CA THR A 159 -9.58 35.09 8.15
C THR A 159 -9.17 34.84 6.71
N ASP A 160 -8.98 33.58 6.32
CA ASP A 160 -8.59 33.17 4.96
C ASP A 160 -9.72 33.46 3.96
N PRO A 161 -9.51 34.31 2.94
CA PRO A 161 -10.55 34.67 1.97
C PRO A 161 -11.14 33.47 1.21
N LYS A 162 -10.31 32.48 0.83
CA LYS A 162 -10.78 31.29 0.10
C LYS A 162 -11.71 30.46 1.00
N LYS A 163 -11.30 30.21 2.26
CA LYS A 163 -12.12 29.45 3.22
C LYS A 163 -13.41 30.21 3.57
N ARG A 164 -13.35 31.53 3.74
CA ARG A 164 -14.53 32.38 3.98
C ARG A 164 -15.53 32.33 2.83
N SER A 165 -15.08 32.38 1.57
CA SER A 165 -15.95 32.24 0.39
C SER A 165 -16.70 30.90 0.41
N VAL A 166 -16.04 29.79 0.77
CA VAL A 166 -16.70 28.48 0.91
C VAL A 166 -17.74 28.48 2.03
N ILE A 167 -17.42 29.06 3.19
CA ILE A 167 -18.36 29.17 4.31
C ILE A 167 -19.61 29.96 3.90
N ALA A 168 -19.44 31.08 3.17
CA ALA A 168 -20.55 31.88 2.67
C ALA A 168 -21.51 31.05 1.80
N LYS A 169 -20.96 30.25 0.87
CA LYS A 169 -21.74 29.37 0.00
C LYS A 169 -22.44 28.24 0.77
N LEU A 170 -21.77 27.64 1.75
CA LEU A 170 -22.38 26.63 2.63
C LEU A 170 -23.58 27.19 3.41
N PHE A 171 -23.48 28.41 3.93
CA PHE A 171 -24.61 29.07 4.58
C PHE A 171 -25.75 29.39 3.60
N GLN A 172 -25.44 29.75 2.34
CA GLN A 172 -26.46 29.92 1.32
C GLN A 172 -27.18 28.59 1.03
N LEU A 173 -26.45 27.47 0.88
CA LEU A 173 -27.06 26.14 0.73
C LEU A 173 -27.92 25.76 1.95
N GLN A 174 -27.44 26.05 3.16
CA GLN A 174 -28.21 25.85 4.38
C GLN A 174 -29.52 26.65 4.38
N ALA A 175 -29.50 27.88 3.85
CA ALA A 175 -30.69 28.70 3.70
C ALA A 175 -31.71 28.06 2.74
N ILE A 176 -31.24 27.52 1.61
CA ILE A 176 -32.09 26.83 0.64
C ILE A 176 -32.72 25.57 1.28
N ASN A 177 -31.94 24.76 2.00
CA ASN A 177 -32.46 23.58 2.72
C ASN A 177 -33.51 23.93 3.78
N ALA A 178 -33.26 24.99 4.55
CA ALA A 178 -34.22 25.50 5.52
C ALA A 178 -35.52 25.97 4.83
N ALA A 179 -35.42 26.65 3.68
CA ALA A 179 -36.58 27.11 2.93
C ALA A 179 -37.41 25.96 2.33
N ILE A 180 -36.77 24.88 1.86
CA ILE A 180 -37.44 23.66 1.38
C ILE A 180 -38.23 23.01 2.52
N SER A 181 -37.65 23.00 3.72
CA SER A 181 -38.31 22.55 4.95
C SER A 181 -39.34 23.55 5.50
N LYS A 182 -39.64 24.63 4.75
CA LYS A 182 -40.53 25.75 5.12
C LYS A 182 -40.11 26.50 6.39
N ASN A 183 -38.88 26.32 6.86
CA ASN A 183 -38.32 27.08 7.98
C ASN A 183 -37.69 28.39 7.47
N TYR A 184 -38.53 29.32 7.02
CA TYR A 184 -38.07 30.58 6.44
C TYR A 184 -37.33 31.49 7.42
N LYS A 185 -37.62 31.39 8.72
CA LYS A 185 -36.87 32.14 9.75
C LYS A 185 -35.41 31.71 9.79
N GLN A 186 -35.16 30.39 9.81
CA GLN A 186 -33.81 29.85 9.73
C GLN A 186 -33.17 30.15 8.37
N ALA A 187 -33.92 30.06 7.27
CA ALA A 187 -33.41 30.39 5.95
C ALA A 187 -32.85 31.83 5.87
N ILE A 188 -33.62 32.80 6.36
CA ILE A 188 -33.18 34.20 6.42
C ILE A 188 -31.96 34.38 7.34
N LYS A 189 -31.91 33.67 8.47
CA LYS A 189 -30.74 33.70 9.37
C LYS A 189 -29.50 33.19 8.65
N SER A 190 -29.59 32.06 7.95
CA SER A 190 -28.48 31.48 7.19
C SER A 190 -28.04 32.39 6.03
N LEU A 191 -28.93 33.10 5.34
CA LEU A 191 -28.53 34.11 4.35
C LEU A 191 -27.73 35.26 4.98
N LYS A 192 -28.16 35.76 6.15
CA LYS A 192 -27.40 36.80 6.87
C LYS A 192 -26.02 36.30 7.28
N GLN A 193 -25.90 35.03 7.68
CA GLN A 193 -24.61 34.42 7.97
C GLN A 193 -23.76 34.31 6.69
N SER A 194 -24.34 33.91 5.56
CA SER A 194 -23.65 33.90 4.26
C SER A 194 -23.03 35.26 3.94
N ASP A 195 -23.82 36.35 4.05
CA ASP A 195 -23.36 37.72 3.78
C ASP A 195 -22.20 38.17 4.70
N GLN A 196 -22.13 37.68 5.94
CA GLN A 196 -21.05 38.03 6.88
C GLN A 196 -19.68 37.47 6.45
N TYR A 197 -19.66 36.40 5.68
CA TYR A 197 -18.43 35.76 5.21
C TYR A 197 -17.97 36.26 3.83
N LEU A 198 -18.79 37.05 3.14
CA LEU A 198 -18.47 37.59 1.81
C LEU A 198 -17.47 38.75 1.86
N ASP A 199 -16.47 38.70 0.98
CA ASP A 199 -15.59 39.84 0.67
C ASP A 199 -16.06 40.51 -0.64
N ILE A 200 -16.79 41.62 -0.50
CA ILE A 200 -17.52 42.31 -1.58
C ILE A 200 -16.58 42.87 -2.67
N ASN A 201 -15.27 42.83 -2.47
CA ASN A 201 -14.29 43.28 -3.45
C ASN A 201 -14.14 42.35 -4.67
N THR A 202 -14.61 41.10 -4.58
CA THR A 202 -14.57 40.13 -5.69
C THR A 202 -15.88 40.14 -6.48
N LYS A 203 -15.82 39.79 -7.77
CA LYS A 203 -17.05 39.61 -8.55
C LYS A 203 -17.88 38.47 -7.96
N GLU A 204 -17.25 37.32 -7.70
CA GLU A 204 -17.91 36.15 -7.12
C GLU A 204 -18.76 36.50 -5.88
N ALA A 205 -18.20 37.22 -4.91
CA ALA A 205 -18.92 37.61 -3.71
C ALA A 205 -20.10 38.56 -4.01
N ARG A 206 -19.95 39.47 -4.98
CA ARG A 206 -21.05 40.35 -5.39
C ARG A 206 -22.20 39.57 -5.99
N PHE A 207 -21.92 38.65 -6.92
CA PHE A 207 -22.94 37.78 -7.50
C PHE A 207 -23.65 36.97 -6.42
N LEU A 208 -22.90 36.35 -5.49
CA LEU A 208 -23.48 35.59 -4.38
C LEU A 208 -24.37 36.47 -3.47
N LYS A 209 -23.96 37.71 -3.21
CA LYS A 209 -24.75 38.67 -2.44
C LYS A 209 -26.05 39.04 -3.14
N HIS A 210 -26.01 39.27 -4.45
CA HIS A 210 -27.22 39.55 -5.23
C HIS A 210 -28.15 38.33 -5.24
N GLU A 211 -27.63 37.11 -5.39
CA GLU A 211 -28.42 35.88 -5.21
C GLU A 211 -29.05 35.79 -3.82
N ASN A 212 -28.30 36.10 -2.75
CA ASN A 212 -28.82 36.12 -1.39
C ASN A 212 -30.00 37.10 -1.24
N VAL A 213 -29.91 38.29 -1.83
CA VAL A 213 -31.02 39.27 -1.86
C VAL A 213 -32.24 38.70 -2.60
N LEU A 214 -32.03 38.00 -3.71
CA LEU A 214 -33.10 37.38 -4.48
C LEU A 214 -33.76 36.23 -3.72
N PHE A 215 -33.00 35.37 -3.05
CA PHE A 215 -33.53 34.35 -2.15
C PHE A 215 -34.32 34.98 -1.00
N LEU A 216 -33.77 36.03 -0.37
CA LEU A 216 -34.42 36.76 0.71
C LEU A 216 -35.78 37.33 0.27
N SER A 217 -35.85 37.95 -0.90
CA SER A 217 -37.12 38.48 -1.44
C SER A 217 -38.18 37.37 -1.56
N ASN A 218 -37.77 36.17 -1.98
CA ASN A 218 -38.67 35.02 -2.07
C ASN A 218 -39.16 34.57 -0.68
N PHE A 219 -38.25 34.46 0.29
CA PHE A 219 -38.58 34.02 1.65
C PHE A 219 -39.48 35.02 2.36
N LEU A 220 -39.28 36.33 2.15
CA LEU A 220 -40.13 37.39 2.69
C LEU A 220 -41.56 37.30 2.13
N MET A 221 -41.72 37.05 0.82
CA MET A 221 -43.05 36.81 0.23
C MET A 221 -43.76 35.60 0.85
N ARG A 222 -43.02 34.55 1.24
CA ARG A 222 -43.58 33.37 1.94
C ARG A 222 -43.98 33.64 3.39
N LEU A 223 -43.41 34.68 3.99
CA LEU A 223 -43.73 35.17 5.34
C LEU A 223 -44.78 36.30 5.34
N ASN A 224 -45.48 36.53 4.23
CA ASN A 224 -46.43 37.63 4.04
C ASN A 224 -45.81 39.04 4.21
N ARG A 225 -44.49 39.17 4.07
CA ARG A 225 -43.75 40.45 4.11
C ARG A 225 -43.48 40.93 2.68
N GLN A 226 -44.55 41.06 1.91
CA GLN A 226 -44.48 41.26 0.46
C GLN A 226 -43.92 42.63 0.09
N ASP A 227 -44.25 43.67 0.86
CA ASP A 227 -43.82 45.04 0.56
C ASP A 227 -42.31 45.21 0.77
N GLU A 228 -41.74 44.55 1.80
CA GLU A 228 -40.28 44.48 1.98
C GLU A 228 -39.60 43.72 0.83
N ALA A 229 -40.21 42.64 0.34
CA ALA A 229 -39.70 41.90 -0.79
C ALA A 229 -39.69 42.76 -2.08
N GLN A 230 -40.75 43.55 -2.31
CA GLN A 230 -40.82 44.48 -3.43
C GLN A 230 -39.71 45.53 -3.34
N GLN A 231 -39.53 46.18 -2.18
CA GLN A 231 -38.48 47.18 -1.98
C GLN A 231 -37.08 46.63 -2.29
N LEU A 232 -36.80 45.38 -1.88
CA LEU A 232 -35.54 44.72 -2.24
C LEU A 232 -35.39 44.52 -3.75
N LEU A 233 -36.46 44.08 -4.43
CA LEU A 233 -36.46 43.85 -5.88
C LEU A 233 -36.28 45.15 -6.68
N GLU A 234 -36.98 46.21 -6.29
CA GLU A 234 -36.87 47.54 -6.93
C GLU A 234 -35.48 48.15 -6.77
N LYS A 235 -34.79 47.85 -5.66
CA LYS A 235 -33.42 48.29 -5.44
C LYS A 235 -32.40 47.45 -6.23
N ILE A 236 -32.56 46.12 -6.24
CA ILE A 236 -31.53 45.22 -6.79
C ILE A 236 -31.56 45.14 -8.31
N ILE A 237 -32.72 45.30 -8.96
CA ILE A 237 -32.82 45.20 -10.42
C ILE A 237 -31.93 46.25 -11.12
N PRO A 238 -32.01 47.56 -10.80
CA PRO A 238 -31.11 48.57 -11.39
C PRO A 238 -29.62 48.30 -11.12
N GLU A 239 -29.30 47.76 -9.94
CA GLU A 239 -27.93 47.41 -9.57
C GLU A 239 -27.39 46.29 -10.48
N ILE A 240 -28.18 45.23 -10.70
CA ILE A 240 -27.82 44.13 -11.62
C ILE A 240 -27.74 44.64 -13.05
N GLU A 241 -28.68 45.48 -13.51
CA GLU A 241 -28.69 46.01 -14.89
C GLU A 241 -27.46 46.86 -15.22
N THR A 242 -26.95 47.62 -14.24
CA THR A 242 -25.84 48.54 -14.43
C THR A 242 -24.48 47.89 -14.19
N GLN A 243 -24.34 47.11 -13.12
CA GLN A 243 -23.05 46.60 -12.66
C GLN A 243 -22.72 45.22 -13.24
N ASP A 244 -23.64 44.27 -13.12
CA ASP A 244 -23.34 42.86 -13.37
C ASP A 244 -23.79 42.44 -14.78
N LYS A 245 -24.84 43.07 -15.30
CA LYS A 245 -25.45 42.82 -16.61
C LYS A 245 -25.80 41.35 -16.83
N SER A 246 -26.09 40.62 -15.75
CA SER A 246 -26.35 39.19 -15.78
C SER A 246 -27.77 38.88 -16.27
N PRO A 247 -27.94 38.17 -17.41
CA PRO A 247 -29.23 37.65 -17.84
C PRO A 247 -29.86 36.73 -16.80
N PHE A 248 -29.07 35.87 -16.15
CA PHE A 248 -29.56 34.94 -15.14
C PHE A 248 -30.14 35.65 -13.91
N LEU A 249 -29.38 36.58 -13.30
CA LEU A 249 -29.84 37.31 -12.12
C LEU A 249 -31.03 38.22 -12.42
N LEU A 250 -31.05 38.87 -13.59
CA LEU A 250 -32.22 39.65 -14.03
C LEU A 250 -33.45 38.77 -14.19
N ALA A 251 -33.32 37.63 -14.87
CA ALA A 251 -34.41 36.68 -15.01
C ALA A 251 -34.92 36.20 -13.64
N TYR A 252 -34.02 35.97 -12.68
CA TYR A 252 -34.39 35.68 -11.29
C TYR A 252 -35.16 36.85 -10.66
N ALA A 253 -34.64 38.07 -10.69
CA ALA A 253 -35.32 39.23 -10.13
C ALA A 253 -36.73 39.41 -10.70
N TYR A 254 -36.88 39.34 -12.02
CA TYR A 254 -38.16 39.49 -12.70
C TYR A 254 -39.15 38.34 -12.43
N GLN A 255 -38.71 37.09 -12.25
CA GLN A 255 -39.62 36.03 -11.80
C GLN A 255 -40.14 36.27 -10.37
N ASN A 256 -39.33 36.87 -9.49
CA ASN A 256 -39.75 37.16 -8.12
C ASN A 256 -40.72 38.36 -8.11
N LEU A 257 -40.46 39.37 -8.94
CA LEU A 257 -41.39 40.49 -9.13
C LEU A 257 -42.72 40.02 -9.72
N SER A 258 -42.71 39.08 -10.67
CA SER A 258 -43.93 38.44 -11.16
C SER A 258 -44.70 37.73 -10.04
N LYS A 259 -44.02 36.94 -9.19
CA LYS A 259 -44.66 36.27 -8.04
C LYS A 259 -45.30 37.28 -7.08
N TYR A 260 -44.67 38.42 -6.86
CA TYR A 260 -45.23 39.51 -6.07
C TYR A 260 -46.55 40.03 -6.68
N TYR A 261 -46.56 40.43 -7.96
CA TYR A 261 -47.78 40.91 -8.63
C TYR A 261 -48.87 39.83 -8.72
N PHE A 262 -48.49 38.57 -8.91
CA PHE A 262 -49.42 37.45 -8.89
C PHE A 262 -50.12 37.32 -7.52
N GLN A 263 -49.39 37.50 -6.41
CA GLN A 263 -49.98 37.51 -5.06
C GLN A 263 -50.93 38.69 -4.84
N LYS A 264 -50.64 39.85 -5.45
CA LYS A 264 -51.55 41.01 -5.48
C LYS A 264 -52.72 40.86 -6.46
N LYS A 265 -52.81 39.71 -7.17
CA LYS A 265 -53.81 39.40 -8.19
C LYS A 265 -53.74 40.29 -9.45
N ASP A 266 -52.62 40.98 -9.65
CA ASP A 266 -52.36 41.71 -10.89
C ASP A 266 -51.64 40.80 -11.88
N TYR A 267 -52.43 39.94 -12.53
CA TYR A 267 -51.91 38.93 -13.44
C TYR A 267 -51.37 39.53 -14.75
N ILE A 268 -51.81 40.74 -15.13
CA ILE A 268 -51.34 41.43 -16.33
C ILE A 268 -49.91 41.90 -16.10
N ILE A 269 -49.66 42.66 -15.03
CA ILE A 269 -48.31 43.14 -14.69
C ILE A 269 -47.41 41.95 -14.36
N ALA A 270 -47.90 40.94 -13.64
CA ALA A 270 -47.14 39.73 -13.37
C ALA A 270 -46.67 39.03 -14.65
N THR A 271 -47.51 38.96 -15.69
CA THR A 271 -47.16 38.39 -17.00
C THR A 271 -46.17 39.27 -17.76
N GLU A 272 -46.32 40.59 -17.69
CA GLU A 272 -45.36 41.54 -18.30
C GLU A 272 -43.96 41.36 -17.69
N LYS A 273 -43.85 41.27 -16.37
CA LYS A 273 -42.55 41.04 -15.71
C LYS A 273 -41.94 39.70 -16.10
N LEU A 274 -42.75 38.65 -16.29
CA LEU A 274 -42.24 37.39 -16.83
C LEU A 274 -41.68 37.53 -18.24
N LYS A 275 -42.34 38.29 -19.13
CA LYS A 275 -41.83 38.52 -20.49
C LYS A 275 -40.48 39.24 -20.48
N ILE A 276 -40.33 40.26 -19.64
CA ILE A 276 -39.07 40.99 -19.50
C ILE A 276 -37.95 40.05 -19.02
N GLY A 277 -38.20 39.29 -17.96
CA GLY A 277 -37.22 38.35 -17.42
C GLY A 277 -36.88 37.20 -18.37
N PHE A 278 -37.90 36.60 -19.01
CA PHE A 278 -37.73 35.48 -19.93
C PHE A 278 -36.95 35.89 -21.17
N GLY A 279 -37.20 37.08 -21.72
CA GLY A 279 -36.46 37.60 -22.88
C GLY A 279 -34.95 37.74 -22.64
N LYS A 280 -34.49 37.80 -21.38
CA LYS A 280 -33.05 37.75 -21.06
C LYS A 280 -32.44 36.37 -21.26
N ILE A 281 -33.21 35.30 -21.05
CA ILE A 281 -32.72 33.92 -21.02
C ILE A 281 -33.29 33.02 -22.12
N GLU A 282 -34.19 33.53 -22.95
CA GLU A 282 -34.91 32.77 -23.98
C GLU A 282 -33.96 31.97 -24.89
N ASN A 283 -32.88 32.61 -25.34
CA ASN A 283 -31.87 32.01 -26.22
C ASN A 283 -30.67 31.42 -25.47
N LEU A 284 -30.76 31.27 -24.14
CA LEU A 284 -29.67 30.77 -23.29
C LEU A 284 -30.07 29.43 -22.67
N PRO A 285 -29.12 28.52 -22.41
CA PRO A 285 -29.43 27.15 -21.99
C PRO A 285 -29.79 27.04 -20.50
N TYR A 286 -30.43 28.03 -19.88
CA TYR A 286 -30.85 27.97 -18.47
C TYR A 286 -32.12 27.14 -18.27
N ASN A 287 -32.06 25.83 -18.55
CA ASN A 287 -33.25 24.96 -18.61
C ASN A 287 -34.00 24.88 -17.28
N GLY A 288 -33.28 24.85 -16.15
CA GLY A 288 -33.91 24.92 -14.82
C GLY A 288 -34.66 26.22 -14.58
N MET A 289 -34.13 27.34 -15.07
CA MET A 289 -34.78 28.65 -14.97
C MET A 289 -36.00 28.76 -15.91
N LYS A 290 -35.85 28.30 -17.16
CA LYS A 290 -36.94 28.24 -18.15
C LYS A 290 -38.13 27.43 -17.65
N LEU A 291 -37.88 26.29 -16.99
CA LEU A 291 -38.93 25.49 -16.35
C LEU A 291 -39.78 26.32 -15.39
N ILE A 292 -39.14 27.16 -14.56
CA ILE A 292 -39.84 28.01 -13.60
C ILE A 292 -40.66 29.09 -14.33
N PHE A 293 -40.12 29.70 -15.39
CA PHE A 293 -40.88 30.65 -16.20
C PHE A 293 -42.10 30.02 -16.85
N TYR A 294 -41.99 28.82 -17.42
CA TYR A 294 -43.12 28.14 -18.04
C TYR A 294 -44.24 27.84 -17.03
N ASP A 295 -43.88 27.41 -15.81
CA ASP A 295 -44.83 27.24 -14.71
C ASP A 295 -45.54 28.55 -14.35
N LEU A 296 -44.78 29.64 -14.21
CA LEU A 296 -45.33 30.95 -13.86
C LEU A 296 -46.19 31.54 -14.99
N PHE A 297 -45.77 31.42 -16.25
CA PHE A 297 -46.58 31.84 -17.40
C PHE A 297 -47.88 31.06 -17.46
N SER A 298 -47.82 29.73 -17.32
CA SER A 298 -49.00 28.87 -17.29
C SER A 298 -49.99 29.32 -16.22
N LYS A 299 -49.53 29.52 -14.97
CA LYS A 299 -50.37 30.00 -13.85
C LYS A 299 -50.99 31.36 -14.11
N ASN A 300 -50.22 32.30 -14.67
CA ASN A 300 -50.72 33.64 -14.98
C ASN A 300 -51.77 33.62 -16.10
N TYR A 301 -51.51 32.89 -17.19
CA TYR A 301 -52.47 32.79 -18.29
C TYR A 301 -53.73 32.02 -17.91
N LEU A 302 -53.63 31.04 -17.02
CA LEU A 302 -54.81 30.40 -16.41
C LEU A 302 -55.64 31.41 -15.62
N ALA A 303 -55.00 32.24 -14.77
CA ALA A 303 -55.69 33.27 -14.00
C ALA A 303 -56.30 34.37 -14.88
N LEU A 304 -55.69 34.65 -16.03
CA LEU A 304 -56.19 35.57 -17.06
C LEU A 304 -57.27 34.95 -17.97
N LYS A 305 -57.61 33.66 -17.79
CA LYS A 305 -58.55 32.92 -18.66
C LYS A 305 -58.13 32.90 -20.14
N ASN A 306 -56.81 32.85 -20.40
CA ASN A 306 -56.26 32.69 -21.74
C ASN A 306 -55.85 31.23 -21.95
N ASP A 307 -56.79 30.40 -22.41
CA ASP A 307 -56.62 28.95 -22.51
C ASP A 307 -55.53 28.56 -23.52
N GLU A 308 -55.44 29.28 -24.66
CA GLU A 308 -54.43 29.02 -25.69
C GLU A 308 -53.01 29.13 -25.13
N LYS A 309 -52.69 30.26 -24.47
CA LYS A 309 -51.37 30.47 -23.87
C LYS A 309 -51.14 29.61 -22.65
N TYR A 310 -52.17 29.37 -21.84
CA TYR A 310 -52.10 28.43 -20.73
C TYR A 310 -51.64 27.04 -21.22
N LEU A 311 -52.30 26.48 -22.23
CA LEU A 311 -51.98 25.18 -22.81
C LEU A 311 -50.56 25.17 -23.41
N TYR A 312 -50.20 26.22 -24.15
CA TYR A 312 -48.86 26.37 -24.72
C TYR A 312 -47.76 26.28 -23.66
N TYR A 313 -47.83 27.12 -22.61
CA TYR A 313 -46.81 27.13 -21.56
C TYR A 313 -46.87 25.90 -20.65
N ASN A 314 -48.06 25.32 -20.43
CA ASN A 314 -48.21 24.08 -19.67
C ASN A 314 -47.54 22.89 -20.39
N ASN A 315 -47.61 22.84 -21.72
CA ASN A 315 -46.93 21.83 -22.53
C ASN A 315 -45.40 22.01 -22.47
N LEU A 316 -44.90 23.24 -22.58
CA LEU A 316 -43.47 23.55 -22.42
C LEU A 316 -42.96 23.21 -21.02
N TYR A 317 -43.74 23.51 -19.98
CA TYR A 317 -43.43 23.12 -18.61
C TYR A 317 -43.34 21.60 -18.49
N SER A 318 -44.34 20.87 -18.96
CA SER A 318 -44.44 19.42 -18.82
C SER A 318 -43.31 18.69 -19.56
N SER A 319 -42.99 19.09 -20.79
CA SER A 319 -41.90 18.52 -21.58
C SER A 319 -40.54 18.81 -20.96
N THR A 320 -40.28 20.07 -20.59
CA THR A 320 -39.02 20.50 -19.95
C THR A 320 -38.83 19.80 -18.61
N LYS A 321 -39.90 19.66 -17.81
CA LYS A 321 -39.87 18.94 -16.54
C LYS A 321 -39.45 17.49 -16.75
N LYS A 322 -40.08 16.78 -17.70
CA LYS A 322 -39.77 15.38 -18.00
C LYS A 322 -38.28 15.21 -18.36
N THR A 323 -37.74 16.08 -19.20
CA THR A 323 -36.32 16.07 -19.57
C THR A 323 -35.43 16.27 -18.34
N LEU A 324 -35.69 17.31 -17.53
CA LEU A 324 -34.88 17.59 -16.34
C LEU A 324 -34.95 16.49 -15.27
N GLU A 325 -36.12 15.88 -15.06
CA GLU A 325 -36.25 14.71 -14.17
C GLU A 325 -35.46 13.50 -14.67
N THR A 326 -35.46 13.28 -16.00
CA THR A 326 -34.67 12.20 -16.63
C THR A 326 -33.18 12.43 -16.42
N ASN A 327 -32.69 13.61 -16.79
CA ASN A 327 -31.29 13.98 -16.60
C ASN A 327 -30.88 13.89 -15.12
N ARG A 328 -31.77 14.28 -14.19
CA ARG A 328 -31.51 14.19 -12.75
C ARG A 328 -31.40 12.75 -12.30
N LYS A 329 -32.30 11.88 -12.75
CA LYS A 329 -32.25 10.44 -12.44
C LYS A 329 -30.95 9.81 -12.94
N GLU A 330 -30.52 10.15 -14.14
CA GLU A 330 -29.23 9.73 -14.69
C GLU A 330 -28.05 10.25 -13.85
N GLY A 331 -28.09 11.52 -13.45
CA GLY A 331 -27.11 12.11 -12.54
C GLY A 331 -27.03 11.37 -11.20
N ILE A 332 -28.17 11.04 -10.59
CA ILE A 332 -28.23 10.24 -9.34
C ILE A 332 -27.61 8.86 -9.57
N GLN A 333 -27.99 8.15 -10.63
CA GLN A 333 -27.42 6.83 -10.95
C GLN A 333 -25.91 6.90 -11.16
N TYR A 334 -25.43 7.94 -11.86
CA TYR A 334 -24.01 8.18 -12.07
C TYR A 334 -23.27 8.45 -10.75
N SER A 335 -23.85 9.26 -9.84
CA SER A 335 -23.29 9.50 -8.51
C SER A 335 -23.17 8.24 -7.67
N ILE A 336 -24.19 7.37 -7.70
CA ILE A 336 -24.19 6.06 -7.01
C ILE A 336 -23.08 5.18 -7.59
N LYS A 337 -22.97 5.11 -8.92
CA LYS A 337 -21.91 4.35 -9.59
C LYS A 337 -20.52 4.81 -9.17
N LEU A 338 -20.31 6.12 -9.05
CA LEU A 338 -19.03 6.67 -8.58
C LEU A 338 -18.75 6.31 -7.12
N LEU A 339 -19.74 6.41 -6.23
CA LEU A 339 -19.60 5.99 -4.83
C LEU A 339 -19.30 4.50 -4.72
N GLU A 340 -19.99 3.66 -5.50
CA GLU A 340 -19.69 2.22 -5.55
C GLU A 340 -18.27 1.95 -6.03
N ASN A 341 -17.81 2.65 -7.07
CA ASN A 341 -16.44 2.51 -7.57
C ASN A 341 -15.41 2.93 -6.51
N GLN A 342 -15.63 4.05 -5.82
CA GLN A 342 -14.78 4.49 -4.71
C GLN A 342 -14.78 3.46 -3.57
N HIS A 343 -15.94 2.92 -3.20
CA HIS A 343 -15.99 1.86 -2.20
C HIS A 343 -15.26 0.60 -2.67
N ARG A 344 -15.45 0.15 -3.90
CA ARG A 344 -14.73 -1.01 -4.47
C ARG A 344 -13.22 -0.79 -4.44
N GLU A 345 -12.73 0.37 -4.88
CA GLU A 345 -11.30 0.72 -4.82
C GLU A 345 -10.77 0.71 -3.37
N ASN A 346 -11.53 1.25 -2.43
CA ASN A 346 -11.15 1.22 -1.01
C ASN A 346 -11.15 -0.21 -0.43
N TYR A 347 -12.09 -1.05 -0.84
CA TYR A 347 -12.14 -2.47 -0.47
C TYR A 347 -10.99 -3.25 -1.09
N THR A 348 -10.70 -3.07 -2.38
CA THR A 348 -9.58 -3.74 -3.06
C THR A 348 -8.24 -3.30 -2.48
N TYR A 349 -8.09 -2.02 -2.13
CA TYR A 349 -6.91 -1.51 -1.43
C TYR A 349 -6.72 -2.15 -0.06
N LYS A 350 -7.78 -2.22 0.77
CA LYS A 350 -7.73 -2.90 2.08
C LYS A 350 -7.44 -4.40 1.95
N ASP A 351 -8.05 -5.07 0.99
CA ASP A 351 -7.80 -6.48 0.68
C ASP A 351 -6.35 -6.71 0.23
N GLN A 352 -5.81 -5.80 -0.59
CA GLN A 352 -4.42 -5.87 -1.05
C GLN A 352 -3.42 -5.66 0.11
N LEU A 353 -3.68 -4.72 1.02
CA LEU A 353 -2.89 -4.57 2.25
C LEU A 353 -2.94 -5.83 3.12
N HIS A 354 -4.13 -6.41 3.31
CA HIS A 354 -4.29 -7.64 4.09
C HIS A 354 -3.55 -8.82 3.44
N LYS A 355 -3.66 -9.01 2.13
CA LYS A 355 -2.93 -10.04 1.38
C LYS A 355 -1.41 -9.86 1.45
N SER A 356 -0.92 -8.62 1.41
CA SER A 356 0.51 -8.31 1.57
C SER A 356 1.01 -8.71 2.96
N SER A 357 0.25 -8.38 4.02
CA SER A 357 0.59 -8.77 5.40
C SER A 357 0.55 -10.28 5.64
N LEU A 358 -0.34 -11.01 4.97
CA LEU A 358 -0.36 -12.48 5.03
C LEU A 358 0.84 -13.11 4.32
N LYS A 359 1.27 -12.56 3.18
CA LYS A 359 2.44 -13.06 2.45
C LYS A 359 3.73 -12.93 3.27
N SER A 360 3.91 -11.83 4.00
CA SER A 360 5.09 -11.66 4.86
C SER A 360 5.09 -12.64 6.03
N LEU A 361 3.93 -12.94 6.63
CA LEU A 361 3.80 -13.98 7.67
C LEU A 361 4.15 -15.37 7.14
N VAL A 362 3.69 -15.72 5.94
CA VAL A 362 4.05 -17.00 5.29
C VAL A 362 5.55 -17.09 5.04
N GLN A 363 6.20 -16.01 4.60
CA GLN A 363 7.66 -15.98 4.41
C GLN A 363 8.41 -16.23 5.73
N ILE A 364 7.99 -15.59 6.82
CA ILE A 364 8.58 -15.79 8.15
C ILE A 364 8.39 -17.25 8.61
N PHE A 365 7.22 -17.82 8.38
CA PHE A 365 6.91 -19.21 8.75
C PHE A 365 7.76 -20.21 7.95
N ILE A 366 7.95 -19.98 6.64
CA ILE A 366 8.83 -20.80 5.80
C ILE A 366 10.28 -20.74 6.31
N LEU A 367 10.77 -19.55 6.68
CA LEU A 367 12.12 -19.38 7.24
C LEU A 367 12.29 -20.13 8.57
N LEU A 368 11.28 -20.12 9.43
CA LEU A 368 11.26 -20.89 10.68
C LEU A 368 11.33 -22.39 10.43
N ILE A 369 10.52 -22.91 9.51
CA ILE A 369 10.56 -24.33 9.12
C ILE A 369 11.93 -24.70 8.57
N LEU A 370 12.52 -23.85 7.72
CA LEU A 370 13.84 -24.09 7.16
C LEU A 370 14.91 -24.16 8.26
N GLY A 371 14.85 -23.25 9.25
CA GLY A 371 15.74 -23.25 10.41
C GLY A 371 15.61 -24.51 11.26
N LEU A 372 14.37 -24.96 11.53
CA LEU A 372 14.10 -26.21 12.24
C LEU A 372 14.62 -27.44 11.48
N PHE A 373 14.46 -27.45 10.15
CA PHE A 373 14.95 -28.54 9.30
C PHE A 373 16.48 -28.62 9.32
N ILE A 374 17.18 -27.49 9.23
CA ILE A 374 18.65 -27.43 9.33
C ILE A 374 19.12 -27.94 10.70
N PHE A 375 18.45 -27.52 11.77
CA PHE A 375 18.75 -27.98 13.13
C PHE A 375 18.56 -29.50 13.29
N TRP A 376 17.44 -30.03 12.79
CA TRP A 376 17.17 -31.47 12.80
C TRP A 376 18.22 -32.26 12.01
N PHE A 377 18.62 -31.77 10.83
CA PHE A 377 19.65 -32.40 10.02
C PHE A 377 21.02 -32.44 10.72
N TYR A 378 21.38 -31.35 11.41
CA TYR A 378 22.59 -31.29 12.23
C TYR A 378 22.57 -32.34 13.35
N GLN A 379 21.45 -32.43 14.09
CA GLN A 379 21.29 -33.40 15.17
C GLN A 379 21.36 -34.85 14.69
N PHE A 380 20.73 -35.15 13.55
CA PHE A 380 20.73 -36.49 12.98
C PHE A 380 22.13 -36.99 12.59
N LYS A 381 22.99 -36.12 12.07
CA LYS A 381 24.37 -36.45 11.70
C LYS A 381 25.22 -36.80 12.94
N THR A 382 25.04 -36.07 14.04
CA THR A 382 25.76 -36.30 15.30
C THR A 382 25.37 -37.66 15.91
N ASN A 383 24.08 -38.00 15.92
CA ASN A 383 23.59 -39.27 16.47
C ASN A 383 24.13 -40.51 15.75
N LYS A 384 24.31 -40.46 14.43
CA LYS A 384 24.91 -41.58 13.67
C LYS A 384 26.37 -41.85 14.07
N ASN A 385 27.15 -40.81 14.32
CA ASN A 385 28.55 -40.95 14.72
C ASN A 385 28.67 -41.56 16.12
N LEU A 386 27.84 -41.12 17.06
CA LEU A 386 27.80 -41.68 18.42
C LEU A 386 27.49 -43.19 18.42
N LYS A 387 26.51 -43.63 17.61
CA LYS A 387 26.17 -45.06 17.50
C LYS A 387 27.35 -45.90 16.98
N LYS A 388 28.14 -45.39 16.03
CA LYS A 388 29.34 -46.07 15.53
C LYS A 388 30.43 -46.21 16.60
N GLN A 389 30.62 -45.18 17.42
CA GLN A 389 31.60 -45.20 18.51
C GLN A 389 31.24 -46.27 19.55
N ILE A 390 29.98 -46.33 19.96
CA ILE A 390 29.50 -47.32 20.94
C ILE A 390 29.71 -48.76 20.43
N LEU A 391 29.31 -49.04 19.18
CA LEU A 391 29.49 -50.36 18.56
C LEU A 391 30.96 -50.78 18.44
N PHE A 392 31.86 -49.83 18.16
CA PHE A 392 33.29 -50.10 18.05
C PHE A 392 33.91 -50.47 19.41
N PHE A 393 33.63 -49.70 20.47
CA PHE A 393 34.15 -50.01 21.81
C PHE A 393 33.62 -51.34 22.35
N GLN A 394 32.33 -51.65 22.11
CA GLN A 394 31.74 -52.94 22.49
C GLN A 394 32.45 -54.12 21.81
N LYS A 395 32.85 -53.99 20.54
CA LYS A 395 33.58 -55.02 19.80
C LYS A 395 34.98 -55.26 20.38
N LEU A 396 35.68 -54.20 20.83
CA LEU A 396 37.00 -54.31 21.46
C LEU A 396 36.94 -55.03 22.82
N GLU A 397 35.92 -54.74 23.64
CA GLU A 397 35.75 -55.42 24.94
C GLU A 397 35.42 -56.91 24.80
N GLN A 398 34.65 -57.30 23.78
CA GLN A 398 34.36 -58.71 23.50
C GLN A 398 35.61 -59.50 23.11
N GLN A 399 36.55 -58.92 22.35
CA GLN A 399 37.81 -59.58 21.98
C GLN A 399 38.72 -59.84 23.20
N ASP A 400 38.74 -58.93 24.17
CA ASP A 400 39.50 -59.12 25.42
C ASP A 400 38.91 -60.29 26.25
N SER A 401 37.57 -60.42 26.32
CA SER A 401 36.90 -61.46 27.11
C SER A 401 37.09 -62.89 26.56
N VAL A 402 37.27 -63.05 25.24
CA VAL A 402 37.54 -64.36 24.60
C VAL A 402 38.99 -64.80 24.85
N SER A 403 39.94 -63.87 24.83
CA SER A 403 41.37 -64.16 25.09
C SER A 403 41.66 -64.62 26.53
N ILE A 404 40.84 -64.21 27.50
CA ILE A 404 40.94 -64.62 28.91
C ILE A 404 40.33 -66.01 29.13
N ARG A 405 39.31 -66.39 28.33
CA ARG A 405 38.61 -67.67 28.45
C ARG A 405 39.42 -68.83 27.87
N GLU A 406 40.22 -68.60 26.83
CA GLU A 406 41.09 -69.63 26.22
C GLU A 406 42.36 -69.95 27.04
N ARG A 407 42.72 -69.13 28.04
CA ARG A 407 43.84 -69.42 28.96
C ARG A 407 43.48 -70.33 30.16
N LYS A 408 42.21 -70.68 30.36
CA LYS A 408 41.74 -71.47 31.53
C LYS A 408 41.13 -72.84 31.22
N THR A 409 41.19 -73.33 29.98
CA THR A 409 40.63 -74.63 29.59
C THR A 409 41.65 -75.47 28.83
N ASN A 410 42.67 -75.93 29.54
CA ASN A 410 43.46 -77.10 29.17
C ASN A 410 43.48 -78.02 30.40
N GLU A 411 42.37 -78.72 30.63
CA GLU A 411 42.31 -79.98 31.38
C GLU A 411 40.92 -80.61 31.17
N ASN A 412 40.93 -81.92 30.91
CA ASN A 412 39.80 -82.85 30.70
C ASN A 412 39.15 -82.93 29.30
N LYS A 413 39.69 -83.88 28.52
CA LYS A 413 38.93 -84.64 27.51
C LYS A 413 38.48 -85.96 28.12
N ASN A 414 37.20 -86.34 27.94
CA ASN A 414 36.80 -87.73 27.71
C ASN A 414 35.43 -87.87 27.01
N VAL A 415 35.53 -88.48 25.82
CA VAL A 415 34.68 -89.33 24.95
C VAL A 415 33.22 -89.67 25.31
N LYS A 416 32.31 -89.54 24.31
CA LYS A 416 31.45 -90.57 23.63
C LYS A 416 30.29 -89.87 22.88
N GLU A 417 30.22 -89.83 21.54
CA GLU A 417 29.92 -90.85 20.49
C GLU A 417 28.43 -90.97 20.07
N GLN A 418 28.24 -91.04 18.73
CA GLN A 418 27.10 -91.51 17.89
C GLN A 418 26.18 -90.45 17.25
N ASN A 419 25.72 -90.55 16.00
CA ASN A 419 26.11 -91.31 14.78
C ASN A 419 25.34 -90.72 13.57
N GLN A 420 26.03 -90.58 12.43
CA GLN A 420 25.59 -90.84 11.02
C GLN A 420 24.38 -90.02 10.45
N GLU A 421 24.35 -89.52 9.20
CA GLU A 421 24.91 -90.00 7.93
C GLU A 421 24.73 -88.95 6.80
N LYS A 422 25.43 -89.16 5.66
CA LYS A 422 25.25 -88.59 4.29
C LYS A 422 26.26 -87.55 3.80
N GLU A 423 27.40 -88.10 3.39
CA GLU A 423 28.26 -87.67 2.27
C GLU A 423 27.38 -87.31 1.05
N ILE A 424 27.48 -86.10 0.49
CA ILE A 424 28.27 -85.79 -0.73
C ILE A 424 28.89 -84.36 -0.67
N ALA A 425 28.76 -83.64 0.46
CA ALA A 425 29.24 -82.26 0.64
C ALA A 425 30.57 -82.10 1.42
N ASN A 426 31.26 -83.21 1.73
CA ASN A 426 32.35 -83.21 2.72
C ASN A 426 33.72 -82.72 2.22
N ASN A 427 33.98 -82.64 0.91
CA ASN A 427 35.29 -82.19 0.41
C ASN A 427 35.46 -80.66 0.32
N SER A 428 34.37 -79.86 0.34
CA SER A 428 34.46 -78.38 0.30
C SER A 428 34.48 -77.75 1.69
N LYS A 429 33.63 -78.20 2.62
CA LYS A 429 33.58 -77.67 4.00
C LYS A 429 34.88 -77.90 4.78
N GLU A 430 35.51 -79.06 4.62
CA GLU A 430 36.77 -79.36 5.33
C GLU A 430 37.94 -78.49 4.79
N ARG A 431 37.95 -78.21 3.49
CA ARG A 431 38.90 -77.25 2.88
C ARG A 431 38.64 -75.82 3.35
N ASP A 432 37.39 -75.37 3.36
CA ASP A 432 37.04 -74.03 3.83
C ASP A 432 37.37 -73.82 5.32
N LEU A 433 37.17 -74.84 6.16
CA LEU A 433 37.58 -74.82 7.57
C LEU A 433 39.10 -74.75 7.74
N LYS A 434 39.85 -75.51 6.92
CA LYS A 434 41.31 -75.46 6.91
C LYS A 434 41.84 -74.09 6.47
N ILE A 435 41.19 -73.48 5.48
CA ILE A 435 41.53 -72.14 5.00
C ILE A 435 41.24 -71.09 6.06
N LEU A 436 40.09 -71.16 6.72
CA LEU A 436 39.75 -70.26 7.81
C LEU A 436 40.80 -70.34 8.93
N LYS A 437 41.19 -71.56 9.32
CA LYS A 437 42.22 -71.78 10.35
C LYS A 437 43.59 -71.22 9.92
N ASN A 438 44.01 -71.44 8.67
CA ASN A 438 45.26 -70.88 8.15
C ASN A 438 45.24 -69.33 8.16
N ILE A 439 44.10 -68.73 7.85
CA ILE A 439 43.91 -67.27 7.90
C ILE A 439 44.00 -66.78 9.35
N GLU A 440 43.34 -67.44 10.30
CA GLU A 440 43.38 -67.08 11.73
C GLU A 440 44.79 -67.23 12.33
N GLU A 441 45.52 -68.29 11.95
CA GLU A 441 46.92 -68.47 12.35
C GLU A 441 47.81 -67.37 11.74
N TRP A 442 47.56 -67.00 10.48
CA TRP A 442 48.27 -65.91 9.84
C TRP A 442 47.96 -64.55 10.47
N GLU A 443 46.71 -64.26 10.86
CA GLU A 443 46.35 -63.03 11.56
C GLU A 443 47.18 -62.86 12.85
N LYS A 444 47.45 -63.96 13.56
CA LYS A 444 48.30 -63.94 14.78
C LYS A 444 49.77 -63.57 14.49
N THR A 445 50.26 -63.76 13.26
CA THR A 445 51.63 -63.37 12.87
C THR A 445 51.79 -61.86 12.67
N LEU A 446 50.70 -61.09 12.72
CA LEU A 446 50.68 -59.64 12.44
C LEU A 446 51.19 -59.29 11.02
N GLY A 447 51.22 -60.24 10.09
CA GLY A 447 51.67 -60.02 8.71
C GLY A 447 50.94 -58.87 8.00
N PHE A 448 49.67 -58.62 8.38
CA PHE A 448 48.87 -57.52 7.85
C PHE A 448 49.47 -56.12 8.10
N LEU A 449 50.39 -55.94 9.06
CA LEU A 449 51.08 -54.66 9.30
C LEU A 449 52.14 -54.34 8.24
N ASN A 450 52.50 -55.29 7.37
CA ASN A 450 53.46 -55.03 6.30
C ASN A 450 52.89 -54.02 5.28
N LYS A 451 53.60 -52.91 5.06
CA LYS A 451 53.22 -51.87 4.08
C LYS A 451 53.05 -52.39 2.64
N ASN A 452 53.76 -53.46 2.29
CA ASN A 452 53.70 -54.10 0.97
C ASN A 452 52.67 -55.25 0.92
N MET A 453 51.83 -55.41 1.95
CA MET A 453 50.81 -56.45 1.98
C MET A 453 49.82 -56.24 0.85
N SER A 454 49.70 -57.26 0.00
CA SER A 454 48.77 -57.30 -1.12
C SER A 454 48.11 -58.68 -1.16
N LEU A 455 46.98 -58.81 -1.85
CA LEU A 455 46.30 -60.10 -1.97
C LEU A 455 47.23 -61.17 -2.58
N THR A 456 48.11 -60.77 -3.50
CA THR A 456 49.14 -61.66 -4.06
C THR A 456 50.09 -62.17 -2.98
N VAL A 457 50.65 -61.27 -2.16
CA VAL A 457 51.57 -61.64 -1.07
C VAL A 457 50.86 -62.53 -0.05
N PHE A 458 49.62 -62.18 0.32
CA PHE A 458 48.84 -62.98 1.27
C PHE A 458 48.57 -64.39 0.73
N SER A 459 48.16 -64.49 -0.54
CA SER A 459 47.89 -65.78 -1.20
C SER A 459 49.11 -66.70 -1.23
N GLN A 460 50.31 -66.13 -1.43
CA GLN A 460 51.57 -66.88 -1.38
C GLN A 460 51.92 -67.33 0.03
N GLN A 461 51.73 -66.47 1.03
CA GLN A 461 52.06 -66.79 2.43
C GLN A 461 51.22 -67.92 3.01
N ILE A 462 49.95 -68.03 2.60
CA ILE A 462 49.04 -69.09 3.08
C ILE A 462 48.90 -70.26 2.10
N GLY A 463 49.54 -70.19 0.93
CA GLY A 463 49.55 -71.26 -0.08
C GLY A 463 48.21 -71.48 -0.79
N ILE A 464 47.41 -70.42 -1.00
CA ILE A 464 46.07 -70.51 -1.62
C ILE A 464 46.03 -69.72 -2.92
N ASN A 465 45.25 -70.17 -3.91
CA ASN A 465 45.04 -69.42 -5.14
C ASN A 465 44.44 -68.03 -4.85
N LYS A 466 45.03 -66.99 -5.45
CA LYS A 466 44.65 -65.58 -5.27
C LYS A 466 43.17 -65.29 -5.54
N GLN A 467 42.59 -65.87 -6.60
CA GLN A 467 41.19 -65.66 -6.96
C GLN A 467 40.27 -66.27 -5.91
N TYR A 468 40.54 -67.54 -5.56
CA TYR A 468 39.77 -68.25 -4.55
C TYR A 468 39.85 -67.58 -3.17
N LEU A 469 41.02 -67.06 -2.80
CA LEU A 469 41.19 -66.30 -1.55
C LEU A 469 40.40 -64.99 -1.54
N SER A 470 40.33 -64.29 -2.68
CA SER A 470 39.50 -63.08 -2.79
C SER A 470 38.03 -63.40 -2.63
N GLU A 471 37.56 -64.46 -3.29
CA GLU A 471 36.18 -64.94 -3.20
C GLU A 471 35.85 -65.40 -1.78
N PHE A 472 36.77 -66.10 -1.12
CA PHE A 472 36.64 -66.55 0.26
C PHE A 472 36.55 -65.39 1.25
N ILE A 473 37.41 -64.37 1.14
CA ILE A 473 37.37 -63.18 2.02
C ILE A 473 36.07 -62.39 1.77
N ASN A 474 35.70 -62.19 0.50
CA ASN A 474 34.45 -61.51 0.17
C ASN A 474 33.23 -62.24 0.75
N SER A 475 33.19 -63.57 0.66
CA SER A 475 32.04 -64.38 1.10
C SER A 475 32.00 -64.56 2.62
N ASN A 476 33.14 -64.76 3.28
CA ASN A 476 33.19 -65.12 4.70
C ASN A 476 33.44 -63.92 5.63
N LYS A 477 34.01 -62.82 5.13
CA LYS A 477 34.25 -61.60 5.90
C LYS A 477 33.42 -60.40 5.39
N GLU A 478 32.62 -60.59 4.34
CA GLU A 478 31.78 -59.59 3.68
C GLU A 478 32.52 -58.32 3.24
N LYS A 479 33.83 -58.47 2.94
CA LYS A 479 34.75 -57.35 2.70
C LYS A 479 35.72 -57.70 1.58
N ASN A 480 36.05 -56.69 0.76
CA ASN A 480 37.20 -56.81 -0.13
C ASN A 480 38.51 -56.89 0.69
N PHE A 481 39.54 -57.47 0.08
CA PHE A 481 40.84 -57.69 0.74
C PHE A 481 41.41 -56.43 1.41
N ASN A 482 41.35 -55.28 0.72
CA ASN A 482 41.86 -54.02 1.27
C ASN A 482 41.09 -53.57 2.51
N ALA A 483 39.76 -53.68 2.51
CA ALA A 483 38.92 -53.36 3.65
C ALA A 483 39.18 -54.31 4.83
N TYR A 484 39.37 -55.60 4.55
CA TYR A 484 39.71 -56.61 5.55
C TYR A 484 41.07 -56.34 6.21
N ILE A 485 42.13 -56.12 5.42
CA ILE A 485 43.47 -55.78 5.95
C ILE A 485 43.44 -54.48 6.75
N ASN A 486 42.75 -53.46 6.24
CA ASN A 486 42.64 -52.18 6.93
C ASN A 486 41.91 -52.30 8.27
N GLU A 487 40.86 -53.11 8.35
CA GLU A 487 40.19 -53.38 9.62
C GLU A 487 41.10 -54.09 10.62
N LEU A 488 41.86 -55.11 10.20
CA LEU A 488 42.84 -55.77 11.06
C LEU A 488 43.88 -54.77 11.59
N ARG A 489 44.41 -53.91 10.72
CA ARG A 489 45.37 -52.85 11.10
C ARG A 489 44.77 -51.88 12.12
N ILE A 490 43.57 -51.34 11.87
CA ILE A 490 42.94 -50.39 12.79
C ILE A 490 42.60 -51.04 14.13
N ASN A 491 42.07 -52.27 14.14
CA ASN A 491 41.77 -52.99 15.37
C ASN A 491 43.04 -53.27 16.17
N HIS A 492 44.13 -53.65 15.50
CA HIS A 492 45.43 -53.84 16.14
C HIS A 492 45.93 -52.55 16.80
N ILE A 493 45.93 -51.43 16.09
CA ILE A 493 46.35 -50.13 16.65
C ILE A 493 45.44 -49.68 17.78
N ALA A 494 44.12 -49.83 17.63
CA ALA A 494 43.17 -49.48 18.68
C ALA A 494 43.39 -50.30 19.96
N ASN A 495 43.69 -51.59 19.81
CA ASN A 495 44.02 -52.47 20.92
C ASN A 495 45.39 -52.14 21.54
N LEU A 496 46.39 -51.84 20.71
CA LEU A 496 47.72 -51.42 21.14
C LEU A 496 47.67 -50.15 21.98
N LEU A 497 46.95 -49.12 21.51
CA LEU A 497 46.74 -47.87 22.25
C LEU A 497 45.99 -48.08 23.57
N LYS A 498 45.06 -49.04 23.61
CA LYS A 498 44.32 -49.39 24.83
C LYS A 498 45.23 -50.08 25.86
N ASN A 499 46.05 -51.04 25.42
CA ASN A 499 46.78 -51.93 26.32
C ASN A 499 48.20 -51.46 26.66
N ASP A 500 48.85 -50.68 25.79
CA ASP A 500 50.21 -50.18 26.02
C ASP A 500 50.24 -48.64 26.07
N PRO A 501 50.36 -48.05 27.29
CA PRO A 501 50.38 -46.61 27.47
C PRO A 501 51.52 -45.87 26.74
N SER A 502 52.64 -46.55 26.43
CA SER A 502 53.78 -45.92 25.75
C SER A 502 53.41 -45.40 24.36
N TYR A 503 52.44 -46.07 23.71
CA TYR A 503 51.99 -45.72 22.37
C TYR A 503 51.06 -44.50 22.32
N LEU A 504 50.53 -44.04 23.46
CA LEU A 504 49.64 -42.88 23.54
C LEU A 504 50.38 -41.55 23.25
N ASN A 505 51.70 -41.53 23.42
CA ASN A 505 52.54 -40.34 23.21
C ASN A 505 53.14 -40.26 21.79
N TYR A 506 52.96 -41.29 20.95
CA TYR A 506 53.45 -41.26 19.58
C TYR A 506 52.60 -40.35 18.69
N LYS A 507 53.27 -39.68 17.74
CA LYS A 507 52.57 -38.92 16.69
C LYS A 507 51.71 -39.86 15.86
N VAL A 508 50.53 -39.42 15.45
CA VAL A 508 49.63 -40.23 14.61
C VAL A 508 50.27 -40.62 13.27
N SER A 509 51.21 -39.83 12.74
CA SER A 509 52.00 -40.19 11.57
C SER A 509 52.83 -41.46 11.79
N TYR A 510 53.39 -41.62 12.99
CA TYR A 510 54.14 -42.82 13.38
C TYR A 510 53.21 -44.02 13.53
N LEU A 511 52.05 -43.86 14.17
CA LEU A 511 51.06 -44.94 14.28
C LEU A 511 50.55 -45.41 12.91
N ALA A 512 50.38 -44.48 11.96
CA ALA A 512 50.02 -44.81 10.59
C ALA A 512 51.09 -45.65 9.88
N GLU A 513 52.36 -45.26 10.04
CA GLU A 513 53.50 -46.00 9.48
C GLU A 513 53.64 -47.38 10.13
N TYR A 514 53.55 -47.46 11.46
CA TYR A 514 53.60 -48.71 12.23
C TYR A 514 52.46 -49.67 11.84
N ALA A 515 51.28 -49.12 11.53
CA ALA A 515 50.13 -49.87 11.05
C ALA A 515 50.25 -50.35 9.59
N GLY A 516 51.29 -49.94 8.86
CA GLY A 516 51.49 -50.30 7.45
C GLY A 516 50.71 -49.46 6.44
N PHE A 517 50.27 -48.25 6.81
CA PHE A 517 49.59 -47.34 5.88
C PHE A 517 50.59 -46.49 5.08
N SER A 518 50.23 -46.19 3.84
CA SER A 518 51.04 -45.36 2.93
C SER A 518 51.04 -43.87 3.28
N SER A 519 50.06 -43.39 4.06
CA SER A 519 50.01 -42.00 4.51
C SER A 519 49.19 -41.81 5.79
N HIS A 520 49.51 -40.75 6.53
CA HIS A 520 48.74 -40.30 7.69
C HIS A 520 47.26 -39.99 7.36
N GLY A 521 46.98 -39.42 6.19
CA GLY A 521 45.62 -39.10 5.75
C GLY A 521 44.78 -40.35 5.49
N ALA A 522 45.37 -41.36 4.82
CA ALA A 522 44.70 -42.65 4.58
C ALA A 522 44.40 -43.36 5.91
N PHE A 523 45.37 -43.42 6.83
CA PHE A 523 45.17 -43.96 8.16
C PHE A 523 44.05 -43.24 8.91
N SER A 524 44.08 -41.91 8.99
CA SER A 524 43.10 -41.14 9.77
C SER A 524 41.68 -41.29 9.23
N ASN A 525 41.52 -41.36 7.91
CA ASN A 525 40.21 -41.58 7.26
C ASN A 525 39.68 -42.99 7.56
N VAL A 526 40.51 -44.02 7.41
CA VAL A 526 40.13 -45.41 7.67
C VAL A 526 39.86 -45.63 9.17
N PHE A 527 40.72 -45.10 10.04
CA PHE A 527 40.54 -45.13 11.49
C PHE A 527 39.19 -44.51 11.86
N LYS A 528 38.88 -43.29 11.39
CA LYS A 528 37.60 -42.63 11.67
C LYS A 528 36.39 -43.36 11.06
N SER A 529 36.54 -43.97 9.90
CA SER A 529 35.48 -44.75 9.27
C SER A 529 35.09 -45.97 10.12
N ILE A 530 36.10 -46.65 10.67
CA ILE A 530 35.94 -47.89 11.46
C ILE A 530 35.56 -47.59 12.91
N THR A 531 36.21 -46.63 13.56
CA THR A 531 36.02 -46.33 14.99
C THR A 531 34.97 -45.25 15.26
N GLY A 532 34.56 -44.49 14.24
CA GLY A 532 33.65 -43.36 14.38
C GLY A 532 34.30 -42.08 14.93
N MET A 533 35.61 -42.07 15.17
CA MET A 533 36.35 -40.91 15.68
C MET A 533 37.78 -40.80 15.13
N SER A 534 38.36 -39.60 15.18
CA SER A 534 39.75 -39.43 14.73
C SER A 534 40.73 -40.15 15.67
N PRO A 535 41.92 -40.55 15.19
CA PRO A 535 42.95 -41.15 16.04
C PRO A 535 43.29 -40.30 17.28
N ASN A 536 43.42 -38.97 17.12
CA ASN A 536 43.68 -38.06 18.24
C ASN A 536 42.54 -38.08 19.28
N THR A 537 41.29 -38.07 18.81
CA THR A 537 40.12 -38.14 19.70
C THR A 537 40.10 -39.46 20.47
N TYR A 538 40.45 -40.57 19.82
CA TYR A 538 40.52 -41.89 20.46
C TYR A 538 41.62 -41.93 21.53
N ILE A 539 42.83 -41.44 21.22
CA ILE A 539 43.94 -41.35 22.18
C ILE A 539 43.53 -40.51 23.40
N GLN A 540 42.90 -39.35 23.20
CA GLN A 540 42.41 -38.50 24.29
C GLN A 540 41.37 -39.21 25.17
N GLN A 541 40.45 -39.99 24.58
CA GLN A 541 39.48 -40.77 25.34
C GLN A 541 40.14 -41.86 26.18
N ILE A 542 41.12 -42.58 25.64
CA ILE A 542 41.88 -43.59 26.39
C ILE A 542 42.66 -42.94 27.53
N ILE A 543 43.36 -41.82 27.29
CA ILE A 543 44.08 -41.07 28.33
C ILE A 543 43.11 -40.65 29.45
N LYS A 544 41.95 -40.08 29.09
CA LYS A 544 40.94 -39.65 30.06
C LYS A 544 40.38 -40.82 30.88
N SER A 545 40.15 -41.98 30.27
CA SER A 545 39.66 -43.18 30.95
C SER A 545 40.68 -43.83 31.90
N LYS A 546 41.97 -43.57 31.73
CA LYS A 546 43.05 -44.07 32.61
C LYS A 546 43.44 -43.09 33.73
N SER A 547 43.02 -41.81 33.61
CA SER A 547 43.21 -40.78 34.63
C SER A 547 42.06 -40.67 35.63
N GLN A 548 40.98 -41.43 35.42
CA GLN A 548 39.90 -41.69 36.37
C GLN A 548 40.13 -43.08 36.98
#